data_AF-A0A7X1WLU0-F1
#
_entry.id   AF-A0A7X1WLU0-F1
#
_cell.length_a   1.000
_cell.length_b   1.000
_cell.length_c   1.000
_cell.angle_alpha   90.00
_cell.angle_beta   90.00
_cell.angle_gamma   90.00
#
_symmetry.space_group_name_H-M   'P 1'
#
loop_
_entity.id
_entity.type
_entity.pdbx_description
1 polymer ?
#
loop_
_entity_poly.entity_id
_entity_poly.type
_entity_poly.pdbx_seq_one_letter_code
_entity_poly.pdbx_strand_id
1 'polypeptide(L)'
;MSALWPHWFRPEWLLALPLLCWLLWKLWHRQKRAGRWQMILPEAFHRVLLSGGNGRDSKLPWIALGLAWLLALFALLGPSWERVEQSAQKPADPLVVMLELTPQMLATDSQPNRLEQARRKLYDLLQSRSDAQTAIIVYAGSAHTLVPLSDDMATSRNLLEAVKPSIMPQPGNRADLAVNKALKLLDQGALGEGRLLLVTSSLSEQERAGIRKELDGHTPPLLVLGVGTREGSPVVEENGEFLKDAQGAILLPRLDSPSLRAFAEDVGGSYRQAKLDDNDLRGLGLLDGPQHLRDDGQTLRLDTWSDQGYWLLLPLLLLAACAGRRGWLFCLPLLFMLPQPSYAFSLTDLWLRPDQQGQRLLEQKKPLQAVEHFKDPLWQGLALYQAGDYSAAAQRFGEVNSASAHYNRGNALAMSGELEAAVDAYEQALELQPDLQVAAQNKALVEQVLEQKREQDTPPPDKVPEKPAEPDETDPSVSSSNATTTGENGQHDQSSAATDPAAHANL
;
A
#
# COMPACT_ATOMS: atom_id res chain seq x y z
N MET A 1 5.07 9.20 44.59
CA MET A 1 4.80 7.96 45.36
C MET A 1 3.43 7.33 45.01
N SER A 2 2.90 7.55 43.81
CA SER A 2 1.58 7.07 43.36
C SER A 2 1.64 5.93 42.34
N ALA A 3 2.82 5.30 42.14
CA ALA A 3 3.08 4.33 41.06
C ALA A 3 2.88 2.86 41.45
N LEU A 4 2.16 2.56 42.53
CA LEU A 4 1.88 1.17 42.93
C LEU A 4 0.52 0.65 42.45
N TRP A 5 -0.42 1.54 42.12
CA TRP A 5 -1.74 1.14 41.67
C TRP A 5 -1.81 1.08 40.13
N PRO A 6 -2.09 -0.08 39.53
CA PRO A 6 -2.26 -0.17 38.09
C PRO A 6 -3.49 0.59 37.60
N HIS A 7 -3.42 1.11 36.38
CA HIS A 7 -4.62 1.46 35.63
C HIS A 7 -5.27 0.17 35.11
N TRP A 8 -6.60 0.09 35.17
CA TRP A 8 -7.36 -1.09 34.73
C TRP A 8 -8.09 -0.76 33.43
N PHE A 9 -7.75 -1.45 32.34
CA PHE A 9 -8.36 -1.22 31.03
C PHE A 9 -9.83 -1.64 30.96
N ARG A 10 -10.18 -2.75 31.63
CA ARG A 10 -11.48 -3.42 31.43
C ARG A 10 -12.11 -3.89 32.74
N PRO A 11 -12.49 -2.98 33.64
CA PRO A 11 -13.02 -3.32 34.97
C PRO A 11 -14.28 -4.21 34.94
N GLU A 12 -15.01 -4.23 33.82
CA GLU A 12 -16.20 -5.07 33.60
C GLU A 12 -15.94 -6.57 33.81
N TRP A 13 -14.71 -7.06 33.62
CA TRP A 13 -14.35 -8.46 33.87
C TRP A 13 -14.49 -8.90 35.34
N LEU A 14 -14.56 -7.96 36.29
CA LEU A 14 -14.86 -8.26 37.69
C LEU A 14 -16.24 -8.93 37.86
N LEU A 15 -17.18 -8.71 36.93
CA LEU A 15 -18.50 -9.36 36.93
C LEU A 15 -18.43 -10.88 36.71
N ALA A 16 -17.30 -11.42 36.26
CA ALA A 16 -17.10 -12.87 36.16
C ALA A 16 -16.75 -13.54 37.51
N LEU A 17 -16.41 -12.76 38.55
CA LEU A 17 -15.98 -13.28 39.84
C LEU A 17 -17.10 -14.01 40.63
N PRO A 18 -18.37 -13.56 40.64
CA PRO A 18 -19.48 -14.33 41.22
C PRO A 18 -19.71 -15.69 40.54
N LEU A 19 -19.51 -15.77 39.21
CA LEU A 19 -19.60 -17.03 38.45
C LEU A 19 -18.53 -18.02 38.95
N LEU A 20 -17.33 -17.52 39.23
CA LEU A 20 -16.22 -18.29 39.80
C LEU A 20 -16.53 -18.82 41.18
N CYS A 21 -16.99 -17.95 42.07
CA CYS A 21 -17.40 -18.36 43.41
C CYS A 21 -18.49 -19.45 43.38
N TRP A 22 -19.50 -19.28 42.51
CA TRP A 22 -20.57 -20.27 42.34
C TRP A 22 -20.07 -21.61 41.80
N LEU A 23 -19.21 -21.59 40.77
CA LEU A 23 -18.64 -22.81 40.18
C LEU A 23 -17.79 -23.58 41.20
N LEU A 24 -16.90 -22.89 41.92
CA LEU A 24 -16.07 -23.51 42.95
C LEU A 24 -16.92 -24.07 44.08
N TRP A 25 -17.94 -23.34 44.55
CA TRP A 25 -18.87 -23.82 45.57
C TRP A 25 -19.58 -25.10 45.15
N LYS A 26 -20.13 -25.13 43.92
CA LYS A 26 -20.79 -26.31 43.36
C LYS A 26 -19.85 -27.51 43.23
N LEU A 27 -18.61 -27.30 42.79
CA LEU A 27 -17.60 -28.35 42.65
C LEU A 27 -17.08 -28.84 44.01
N TRP A 28 -16.99 -27.96 45.00
CA TRP A 28 -16.56 -28.29 46.36
C TRP A 28 -17.58 -29.17 47.09
N HIS A 29 -18.87 -28.84 46.94
CA HIS A 29 -20.01 -29.57 47.53
C HIS A 29 -20.53 -30.72 46.67
N ARG A 30 -19.93 -30.99 45.52
CA ARG A 30 -20.28 -32.13 44.68
C ARG A 30 -19.94 -33.43 45.41
N GLN A 31 -20.95 -34.09 45.96
CA GLN A 31 -20.81 -35.46 46.44
C GLN A 31 -20.45 -36.35 45.24
N LYS A 32 -19.39 -37.16 45.37
CA LYS A 32 -19.11 -38.25 44.44
C LYS A 32 -20.27 -39.23 44.54
N ARG A 33 -21.32 -39.06 43.73
CA ARG A 33 -22.27 -40.13 43.48
C ARG A 33 -21.45 -41.27 42.92
N ALA A 34 -21.28 -42.34 43.69
CA ALA A 34 -20.81 -43.63 43.21
C ALA A 34 -21.84 -44.09 42.16
N GLY A 35 -21.60 -43.63 40.94
CA GLY A 35 -22.63 -43.47 39.93
C GLY A 35 -23.06 -44.81 39.38
N ARG A 36 -24.36 -45.12 39.53
CA ARG A 36 -25.11 -46.21 38.88
C ARG A 36 -24.72 -47.64 39.25
N TRP A 37 -23.45 -47.96 39.51
CA TRP A 37 -23.02 -49.32 39.83
C TRP A 37 -23.51 -49.80 41.20
N GLN A 38 -23.64 -48.91 42.19
CA GLN A 38 -24.26 -49.23 43.49
C GLN A 38 -25.78 -49.49 43.40
N MET A 39 -26.43 -49.03 42.33
CA MET A 39 -27.85 -49.28 42.08
C MET A 39 -28.08 -50.60 41.33
N ILE A 40 -27.04 -51.17 40.73
CA ILE A 40 -27.12 -52.37 39.87
C ILE A 40 -26.47 -53.59 40.56
N LEU A 41 -25.48 -53.39 41.44
CA LEU A 41 -24.85 -54.49 42.17
C LEU A 41 -25.59 -54.84 43.47
N PRO A 42 -25.63 -56.13 43.86
CA PRO A 42 -26.07 -56.54 45.20
C PRO A 42 -25.13 -56.03 46.30
N GLU A 43 -25.69 -55.67 47.47
CA GLU A 43 -24.97 -55.06 48.59
C GLU A 43 -23.72 -55.83 49.05
N ALA A 44 -23.75 -57.17 48.95
CA ALA A 44 -22.65 -58.05 49.34
C ALA A 44 -21.37 -57.81 48.51
N PHE A 45 -21.48 -57.37 47.26
CA PHE A 45 -20.34 -57.21 46.35
C PHE A 45 -19.78 -55.79 46.31
N HIS A 46 -20.47 -54.81 46.88
CA HIS A 46 -20.04 -53.41 46.90
C HIS A 46 -18.68 -53.22 47.56
N ARG A 47 -18.40 -53.95 48.65
CA ARG A 47 -17.17 -53.78 49.42
C ARG A 47 -15.92 -54.33 48.72
N VAL A 48 -16.09 -55.24 47.74
CA VAL A 48 -14.99 -55.90 47.02
C VAL A 48 -14.79 -55.34 45.61
N LEU A 49 -15.88 -55.06 44.88
CA LEU A 49 -15.80 -54.59 43.49
C LEU A 49 -15.70 -53.06 43.36
N LEU A 50 -16.21 -52.30 44.34
CA LEU A 50 -16.13 -50.83 44.34
C LEU A 50 -14.99 -50.28 45.21
N SER A 51 -14.22 -51.15 45.88
CA SER A 51 -13.02 -50.77 46.62
C SER A 51 -11.78 -50.58 45.73
N GLY A 52 -11.98 -50.49 44.42
CA GLY A 52 -10.97 -50.06 43.45
C GLY A 52 -10.82 -48.54 43.39
N GLY A 53 -10.32 -47.93 44.48
CA GLY A 53 -9.77 -46.59 44.43
C GLY A 53 -10.02 -45.74 45.66
N ASN A 54 -9.15 -45.85 46.66
CA ASN A 54 -8.85 -44.75 47.59
C ASN A 54 -8.17 -43.59 46.85
N GLY A 55 -8.84 -43.03 45.84
CA GLY A 55 -8.45 -41.78 45.23
C GLY A 55 -8.69 -40.69 46.27
N ARG A 56 -7.66 -40.38 47.07
CA ARG A 56 -7.58 -39.25 48.00
C ARG A 56 -8.46 -38.11 47.47
N ASP A 57 -9.41 -37.64 48.28
CA ASP A 57 -10.25 -36.47 48.00
C ASP A 57 -9.40 -35.20 47.97
N SER A 58 -8.50 -35.11 47.00
CA SER A 58 -7.68 -33.93 46.81
C SER A 58 -8.56 -32.83 46.25
N LYS A 59 -8.73 -31.76 47.02
CA LYS A 59 -9.38 -30.52 46.58
C LYS A 59 -8.43 -29.63 45.76
N LEU A 60 -7.15 -30.03 45.64
CA LEU A 60 -6.10 -29.34 44.88
C LEU A 60 -6.48 -28.95 43.44
N PRO A 61 -7.12 -29.81 42.60
CA PRO A 61 -7.49 -29.41 41.24
C PRO A 61 -8.53 -28.28 41.21
N TRP A 62 -9.42 -28.19 42.21
CA TRP A 62 -10.39 -27.11 42.31
C TRP A 62 -9.72 -25.81 42.75
N ILE A 63 -8.76 -25.88 43.66
CA ILE A 63 -7.93 -24.74 44.06
C ILE A 63 -7.10 -24.23 42.87
N ALA A 64 -6.49 -25.15 42.10
CA ALA A 64 -5.74 -24.81 40.89
C ALA A 64 -6.61 -24.18 39.80
N LEU A 65 -7.83 -24.70 39.58
CA LEU A 65 -8.80 -24.12 38.66
C LEU A 65 -9.22 -22.70 39.08
N GLY A 66 -9.47 -22.50 40.38
CA GLY A 66 -9.80 -21.19 40.92
C GLY A 66 -8.67 -20.18 40.74
N LEU A 67 -7.43 -20.60 41.01
CA LEU A 67 -6.24 -19.77 40.83
C LEU A 67 -5.99 -19.43 39.35
N ALA A 68 -6.14 -20.41 38.45
CA ALA A 68 -6.02 -20.21 37.01
C ALA A 68 -7.07 -19.20 36.51
N TRP A 69 -8.31 -19.33 36.96
CA TRP A 69 -9.36 -18.41 36.55
C TRP A 69 -9.14 -16.99 37.12
N LEU A 70 -8.65 -16.85 38.36
CA LEU A 70 -8.25 -15.54 38.89
C LEU A 70 -7.15 -14.89 38.06
N LEU A 71 -6.11 -15.64 37.67
CA LEU A 71 -5.03 -15.13 36.83
C LEU A 71 -5.54 -14.71 35.44
N ALA A 72 -6.43 -15.49 34.83
CA ALA A 72 -7.06 -15.14 33.57
C ALA A 72 -7.92 -13.88 33.69
N LEU A 73 -8.65 -13.73 34.81
CA LEU A 73 -9.49 -12.56 35.07
C LEU A 73 -8.63 -11.30 35.25
N PHE A 74 -7.53 -11.38 36.01
CA PHE A 74 -6.59 -10.27 36.13
C PHE A 74 -5.87 -9.96 34.82
N ALA A 75 -5.56 -10.96 33.98
CA ALA A 75 -5.00 -10.73 32.65
C ALA A 75 -5.99 -9.95 31.76
N LEU A 76 -7.27 -10.32 31.79
CA LEU A 76 -8.34 -9.68 31.02
C LEU A 76 -8.69 -8.29 31.53
N LEU A 77 -8.53 -8.05 32.83
CA LEU A 77 -8.68 -6.74 33.48
C LEU A 77 -7.68 -5.71 32.90
N GLY A 78 -6.57 -6.20 32.34
CA GLY A 78 -5.53 -5.42 31.69
C GLY A 78 -4.90 -4.41 32.65
N PRO A 79 -4.15 -4.84 33.67
CA PRO A 79 -3.42 -3.91 34.52
C PRO A 79 -2.28 -3.27 33.74
N SER A 80 -2.10 -1.96 33.93
CA SER A 80 -1.06 -1.18 33.28
C SER A 80 -0.31 -0.31 34.27
N TRP A 81 1.02 -0.32 34.15
CA TRP A 81 1.94 0.51 34.93
C TRP A 81 2.80 1.44 34.07
N GLU A 82 2.77 1.26 32.75
CA GLU A 82 3.58 2.02 31.80
C GLU A 82 2.69 2.81 30.85
N ARG A 83 3.04 4.07 30.64
CA ARG A 83 2.41 4.92 29.63
C ARG A 83 3.31 4.94 28.40
N VAL A 84 2.74 4.68 27.23
CA VAL A 84 3.46 4.72 25.96
C VAL A 84 3.30 6.11 25.36
N GLU A 85 4.40 6.81 25.17
CA GLU A 85 4.44 8.05 24.39
C GLU A 85 4.47 7.67 22.90
N GLN A 86 3.39 7.95 22.16
CA GLN A 86 3.36 7.75 20.69
C GLN A 86 3.62 9.07 19.97
N SER A 87 4.58 9.10 19.03
CA SER A 87 4.77 10.26 18.17
C SER A 87 3.63 10.33 17.15
N ALA A 88 2.70 11.27 17.32
CA ALA A 88 1.72 11.57 16.29
C ALA A 88 2.40 12.40 15.20
N GLN A 89 2.74 11.78 14.08
CA GLN A 89 3.20 12.47 12.88
C GLN A 89 2.06 13.36 12.37
N LYS A 90 2.24 14.68 12.40
CA LYS A 90 1.26 15.63 11.84
C LYS A 90 1.63 15.96 10.39
N PRO A 91 0.66 16.23 9.50
CA PRO A 91 0.99 16.60 8.14
C PRO A 91 1.82 17.90 8.06
N ALA A 92 2.91 17.87 7.28
CA ALA A 92 3.86 18.97 7.09
C ALA A 92 3.38 19.95 6.03
N ASP A 93 2.44 20.83 6.38
CA ASP A 93 2.05 21.90 5.46
C ASP A 93 1.49 23.15 6.17
N PRO A 94 2.29 23.79 7.05
CA PRO A 94 1.86 24.99 7.75
C PRO A 94 1.67 26.16 6.77
N LEU A 95 0.57 26.89 6.94
CA LEU A 95 0.22 28.03 6.08
C LEU A 95 0.08 29.30 6.92
N VAL A 96 0.68 30.40 6.49
CA VAL A 96 0.40 31.73 7.07
C VAL A 96 -0.33 32.59 6.06
N VAL A 97 -1.58 32.91 6.38
CA VAL A 97 -2.44 33.82 5.62
C VAL A 97 -2.19 35.26 6.09
N MET A 98 -1.98 36.18 5.16
CA MET A 98 -1.87 37.61 5.40
C MET A 98 -3.05 38.30 4.71
N LEU A 99 -4.05 38.68 5.51
CA LEU A 99 -5.30 39.29 5.05
C LEU A 99 -5.24 40.81 5.16
N GLU A 100 -5.44 41.49 4.03
CA GLU A 100 -5.59 42.95 3.98
C GLU A 100 -6.88 43.39 4.68
N LEU A 101 -6.78 44.37 5.60
CA LEU A 101 -7.89 44.99 6.33
C LEU A 101 -7.91 46.51 6.16
N THR A 102 -7.80 46.96 4.92
CA THR A 102 -7.91 48.38 4.57
C THR A 102 -9.37 48.72 4.27
N PRO A 103 -9.79 49.99 4.36
CA PRO A 103 -11.13 50.40 3.92
C PRO A 103 -11.44 49.98 2.47
N GLN A 104 -10.42 49.85 1.62
CA GLN A 104 -10.58 49.43 0.21
C GLN A 104 -11.15 48.01 0.06
N MET A 105 -10.99 47.15 1.08
CA MET A 105 -11.59 45.82 1.11
C MET A 105 -13.12 45.85 1.34
N LEU A 106 -13.70 47.00 1.64
CA LEU A 106 -15.16 47.20 1.70
C LEU A 106 -15.78 47.56 0.34
N ALA A 107 -14.97 47.64 -0.73
CA ALA A 107 -15.49 47.81 -2.09
C ALA A 107 -16.43 46.64 -2.47
N THR A 108 -17.49 46.98 -3.22
CA THR A 108 -18.62 46.08 -3.54
C THR A 108 -18.58 45.53 -4.97
N ASP A 109 -17.44 45.63 -5.64
CA ASP A 109 -17.23 45.02 -6.97
C ASP A 109 -17.21 43.48 -6.93
N SER A 110 -17.03 42.90 -5.76
CA SER A 110 -17.37 41.51 -5.43
C SER A 110 -18.45 41.50 -4.36
N GLN A 111 -19.61 40.90 -4.64
CA GLN A 111 -20.72 40.88 -3.67
C GLN A 111 -20.44 39.93 -2.48
N PRO A 112 -20.80 40.32 -1.24
CA PRO A 112 -21.31 41.65 -0.84
C PRO A 112 -20.21 42.72 -0.76
N ASN A 113 -18.99 42.36 -0.37
CA ASN A 113 -17.78 43.18 -0.53
C ASN A 113 -16.53 42.27 -0.61
N ARG A 114 -15.36 42.84 -0.95
CA ARG A 114 -14.10 42.10 -1.08
C ARG A 114 -13.69 41.37 0.20
N LEU A 115 -13.88 41.98 1.37
CA LEU A 115 -13.54 41.37 2.65
C LEU A 115 -14.40 40.14 2.94
N GLU A 116 -15.70 40.19 2.66
CA GLU A 116 -16.60 39.04 2.80
C GLU A 116 -16.25 37.92 1.81
N GLN A 117 -15.87 38.27 0.57
CA GLN A 117 -15.37 37.27 -0.38
C GLN A 117 -14.08 36.61 0.13
N ALA A 118 -13.12 37.39 0.62
CA ALA A 118 -11.88 36.89 1.19
C ALA A 118 -12.15 36.00 2.42
N ARG A 119 -13.04 36.43 3.32
CA ARG A 119 -13.45 35.65 4.49
C ARG A 119 -14.06 34.32 4.08
N ARG A 120 -14.96 34.32 3.10
CA ARG A 120 -15.58 33.09 2.58
C ARG A 120 -14.51 32.14 2.02
N LYS A 121 -13.58 32.65 1.21
CA LYS A 121 -12.46 31.88 0.68
C LYS A 121 -11.59 31.27 1.76
N LEU A 122 -11.32 32.02 2.82
CA LEU A 122 -10.57 31.52 3.96
C LEU A 122 -11.34 30.44 4.73
N TYR A 123 -12.67 30.49 4.82
CA TYR A 123 -13.43 29.38 5.39
C TYR A 123 -13.34 28.11 4.56
N ASP A 124 -13.50 28.21 3.25
CA ASP A 124 -13.41 27.06 2.36
C ASP A 124 -11.98 26.45 2.41
N LEU A 125 -10.95 27.31 2.44
CA LEU A 125 -9.56 26.92 2.64
C LEU A 125 -9.33 26.21 3.98
N LEU A 126 -9.72 26.84 5.09
CA LEU A 126 -9.56 26.29 6.43
C LEU A 126 -10.27 24.92 6.53
N GLN A 127 -11.50 24.80 6.00
CA GLN A 127 -12.27 23.56 6.03
C GLN A 127 -11.58 22.41 5.28
N SER A 128 -10.93 22.70 4.15
CA SER A 128 -10.17 21.70 3.39
C SER A 128 -8.86 21.29 4.06
N ARG A 129 -8.37 22.09 5.02
CA ARG A 129 -7.07 21.95 5.67
C ARG A 129 -7.21 21.68 7.17
N SER A 130 -8.25 20.94 7.58
CA SER A 130 -8.53 20.65 9.01
C SER A 130 -7.36 19.98 9.74
N ASP A 131 -6.50 19.29 8.99
CA ASP A 131 -5.41 18.47 9.54
C ASP A 131 -4.05 19.20 9.44
N ALA A 132 -4.02 20.42 8.93
CA ALA A 132 -2.82 21.23 8.75
C ALA A 132 -2.93 22.58 9.49
N GLN A 133 -1.83 23.00 10.11
CA GLN A 133 -1.85 24.24 10.88
C GLN A 133 -1.93 25.47 9.98
N THR A 134 -2.83 26.40 10.31
CA THR A 134 -2.97 27.68 9.62
C THR A 134 -2.87 28.82 10.63
N ALA A 135 -2.02 29.81 10.33
CA ALA A 135 -1.98 31.08 11.02
C ALA A 135 -2.64 32.17 10.16
N ILE A 136 -3.25 33.16 10.80
CA ILE A 136 -3.86 34.31 10.12
C ILE A 136 -3.28 35.58 10.71
N ILE A 137 -2.65 36.38 9.85
CA ILE A 137 -2.18 37.73 10.10
C ILE A 137 -3.12 38.68 9.38
N VAL A 138 -3.47 39.77 10.05
CA VAL A 138 -4.23 40.86 9.47
C VAL A 138 -3.34 42.10 9.37
N TYR A 139 -3.48 42.86 8.30
CA TYR A 139 -2.63 44.04 8.09
C TYR A 139 -3.34 45.22 7.43
N ALA A 140 -2.83 46.41 7.74
CA ALA A 140 -3.16 47.69 7.14
C ALA A 140 -1.87 48.55 7.25
N GLY A 141 -1.87 49.65 8.02
CA GLY A 141 -0.66 50.41 8.33
C GLY A 141 0.28 49.69 9.31
N SER A 142 -0.24 48.70 10.04
CA SER A 142 0.49 47.78 10.92
C SER A 142 0.06 46.33 10.65
N ALA A 143 0.80 45.34 11.16
CA ALA A 143 0.50 43.90 10.99
C ALA A 143 0.35 43.17 12.34
N HIS A 144 -0.74 42.43 12.51
CA HIS A 144 -1.10 41.77 13.77
C HIS A 144 -1.48 40.31 13.57
N THR A 145 -1.14 39.46 14.55
CA THR A 145 -1.47 38.03 14.49
C THR A 145 -2.87 37.89 15.03
N LEU A 146 -3.81 37.49 14.17
CA LEU A 146 -5.18 37.21 14.56
C LEU A 146 -5.28 35.78 15.11
N VAL A 147 -4.74 34.83 14.36
CA VAL A 147 -4.73 33.40 14.70
C VAL A 147 -3.27 32.94 14.68
N PRO A 148 -2.71 32.46 15.80
CA PRO A 148 -1.39 31.81 15.79
C PRO A 148 -1.46 30.49 15.02
N LEU A 149 -0.32 29.89 14.72
CA LEU A 149 -0.26 28.60 14.00
C LEU A 149 -1.05 27.52 14.78
N SER A 150 -2.20 27.10 14.23
CA SER A 150 -3.16 26.22 14.90
C SER A 150 -3.96 25.41 13.89
N ASP A 151 -4.42 24.22 14.30
CA ASP A 151 -5.39 23.37 13.58
C ASP A 151 -6.83 23.57 14.11
N ASP A 152 -7.04 24.46 15.09
CA ASP A 152 -8.37 24.77 15.64
C ASP A 152 -9.19 25.67 14.70
N MET A 153 -9.96 24.99 13.86
CA MET A 153 -10.94 25.55 12.95
C MET A 153 -12.00 26.42 13.62
N ALA A 154 -12.51 26.01 14.78
CA ALA A 154 -13.63 26.70 15.44
C ALA A 154 -13.18 28.07 15.97
N THR A 155 -12.02 28.10 16.62
CA THR A 155 -11.42 29.36 17.10
C THR A 155 -11.05 30.28 15.95
N SER A 156 -10.42 29.73 14.90
CA SER A 156 -10.05 30.50 13.70
C SER A 156 -11.25 31.16 13.04
N ARG A 157 -12.36 30.42 12.92
CA ARG A 157 -13.61 30.94 12.37
C ARG A 157 -14.20 32.07 13.21
N ASN A 158 -14.33 31.87 14.51
CA ASN A 158 -14.90 32.87 15.42
C ASN A 158 -14.12 34.19 15.38
N LEU A 159 -12.79 34.10 15.31
CA LEU A 159 -11.93 35.29 15.21
C LEU A 159 -12.08 35.99 13.87
N LEU A 160 -12.17 35.25 12.76
CA LEU A 160 -12.30 35.84 11.42
C LEU A 160 -13.65 36.53 11.19
N GLU A 161 -14.73 36.06 11.82
CA GLU A 161 -16.05 36.71 11.78
C GLU A 161 -16.05 38.11 12.42
N ALA A 162 -15.22 38.32 13.45
CA ALA A 162 -15.15 39.58 14.19
C ALA A 162 -14.32 40.68 13.49
N VAL A 163 -13.62 40.34 12.41
CA VAL A 163 -12.61 41.21 11.81
C VAL A 163 -13.21 42.23 10.83
N LYS A 164 -12.85 43.50 11.01
CA LYS A 164 -13.22 44.65 10.17
C LYS A 164 -12.07 45.64 10.06
N PRO A 165 -12.00 46.50 9.03
CA PRO A 165 -10.93 47.49 8.89
C PRO A 165 -10.79 48.45 10.08
N SER A 166 -11.90 48.78 10.75
CA SER A 166 -11.96 49.70 11.91
C SER A 166 -11.20 49.20 13.15
N ILE A 167 -10.87 47.91 13.23
CA ILE A 167 -10.09 47.36 14.36
C ILE A 167 -8.58 47.65 14.23
N MET A 168 -8.12 48.05 13.04
CA MET A 168 -6.70 48.25 12.77
C MET A 168 -6.21 49.56 13.39
N PRO A 169 -5.12 49.55 14.18
CA PRO A 169 -4.69 50.73 14.93
C PRO A 169 -4.01 51.79 14.06
N GLN A 170 -3.46 51.40 12.90
CA GLN A 170 -2.78 52.31 11.97
C GLN A 170 -3.38 52.15 10.57
N PRO A 171 -3.86 53.25 9.95
CA PRO A 171 -4.26 53.23 8.54
C PRO A 171 -3.03 53.16 7.63
N GLY A 172 -3.22 52.63 6.42
CA GLY A 172 -2.16 52.49 5.41
C GLY A 172 -2.08 51.07 4.87
N ASN A 173 -1.07 50.81 4.04
CA ASN A 173 -0.82 49.52 3.40
C ASN A 173 0.64 49.10 3.66
N ARG A 174 0.83 48.08 4.48
CA ARG A 174 2.14 47.55 4.89
C ARG A 174 2.17 46.03 4.81
N ALA A 175 1.92 45.49 3.61
CA ALA A 175 2.03 44.05 3.34
C ALA A 175 3.43 43.49 3.68
N ASP A 176 4.48 44.31 3.54
CA ASP A 176 5.84 43.98 3.94
C ASP A 176 5.97 43.62 5.43
N LEU A 177 5.28 44.34 6.31
CA LEU A 177 5.27 44.02 7.75
C LEU A 177 4.52 42.72 8.03
N ALA A 178 3.48 42.41 7.24
CA ALA A 178 2.75 41.16 7.35
C ALA A 178 3.62 39.97 6.95
N VAL A 179 4.39 40.10 5.85
CA VAL A 179 5.35 39.07 5.41
C VAL A 179 6.46 38.86 6.44
N ASN A 180 7.09 39.91 6.96
CA ASN A 180 8.10 39.78 8.02
C ASN A 180 7.55 39.03 9.25
N LYS A 181 6.31 39.35 9.64
CA LYS A 181 5.66 38.70 10.78
C LYS A 181 5.28 37.24 10.48
N ALA A 182 4.90 36.94 9.24
CA ALA A 182 4.60 35.59 8.79
C ALA A 182 5.84 34.69 8.86
N LEU A 183 6.99 35.17 8.37
CA LEU A 183 8.26 34.47 8.44
C LEU A 183 8.63 34.16 9.90
N LYS A 184 8.52 35.15 10.81
CA LYS A 184 8.77 34.93 12.25
C LYS A 184 7.84 33.88 12.88
N LEU A 185 6.58 33.81 12.48
CA LEU A 185 5.66 32.79 12.97
C LEU A 185 6.05 31.39 12.46
N LEU A 186 6.48 31.28 11.21
CA LEU A 186 6.98 30.02 10.66
C LEU A 186 8.30 29.60 11.30
N ASP A 187 9.22 30.52 11.56
CA ASP A 187 10.47 30.20 12.28
C ASP A 187 10.20 29.65 13.69
N GLN A 188 9.24 30.24 14.40
CA GLN A 188 8.90 29.88 15.78
C GLN A 188 8.05 28.61 15.90
N GLY A 189 7.08 28.42 15.01
CA GLY A 189 6.10 27.33 15.09
C GLY A 189 6.34 26.20 14.08
N ALA A 190 7.16 26.45 13.07
CA ALA A 190 7.30 25.57 11.92
C ALA A 190 8.73 25.42 11.37
N LEU A 191 9.76 25.76 12.15
CA LEU A 191 11.17 25.64 11.74
C LEU A 191 11.50 26.36 10.41
N GLY A 192 10.73 27.40 10.08
CA GLY A 192 10.88 28.17 8.84
C GLY A 192 10.28 27.51 7.59
N GLU A 193 9.69 26.32 7.73
CA GLU A 193 9.01 25.63 6.63
C GLU A 193 7.53 26.03 6.54
N GLY A 194 6.96 26.02 5.35
CA GLY A 194 5.53 26.26 5.15
C GLY A 194 5.23 27.00 3.84
N ARG A 195 4.11 27.70 3.82
CA ARG A 195 3.65 28.54 2.70
C ARG A 195 3.12 29.87 3.20
N LEU A 196 3.23 30.89 2.37
CA LEU A 196 2.71 32.23 2.65
C LEU A 196 1.58 32.53 1.68
N LEU A 197 0.41 32.96 2.17
CA LEU A 197 -0.71 33.39 1.34
C LEU A 197 -1.04 34.85 1.60
N LEU A 198 -0.72 35.73 0.65
CA LEU A 198 -1.07 37.14 0.69
C LEU A 198 -2.41 37.37 -0.01
N VAL A 199 -3.41 37.86 0.73
CA VAL A 199 -4.72 38.24 0.20
C VAL A 199 -4.78 39.76 0.12
N THR A 200 -4.79 40.31 -1.10
CA THR A 200 -4.69 41.76 -1.34
C THR A 200 -5.34 42.19 -2.65
N SER A 201 -5.57 43.49 -2.82
CA SER A 201 -6.04 44.08 -4.08
C SER A 201 -4.94 44.77 -4.91
N SER A 202 -3.88 45.26 -4.27
CA SER A 202 -2.77 45.93 -4.96
C SER A 202 -1.55 46.01 -4.04
N LEU A 203 -0.37 46.23 -4.61
CA LEU A 203 0.86 46.45 -3.83
C LEU A 203 1.57 47.72 -4.31
N SER A 204 1.86 48.62 -3.38
CA SER A 204 2.70 49.79 -3.65
C SER A 204 4.14 49.39 -3.97
N GLU A 205 4.93 50.32 -4.50
CA GLU A 205 6.37 50.07 -4.72
C GLU A 205 7.12 49.85 -3.40
N GLN A 206 6.75 50.58 -2.35
CA GLN A 206 7.33 50.41 -1.01
C GLN A 206 7.07 49.01 -0.46
N GLU A 207 5.84 48.51 -0.58
CA GLU A 207 5.49 47.16 -0.13
C GLU A 207 6.24 46.09 -0.93
N ARG A 208 6.31 46.23 -2.26
CA ARG A 208 7.06 45.30 -3.12
C ARG A 208 8.54 45.26 -2.78
N ALA A 209 9.16 46.42 -2.56
CA ALA A 209 10.55 46.51 -2.16
C ALA A 209 10.79 45.92 -0.76
N GLY A 210 9.87 46.17 0.18
CA GLY A 210 9.91 45.59 1.51
C GLY A 210 9.81 44.07 1.49
N ILE A 211 8.83 43.52 0.77
CA ILE A 211 8.63 42.07 0.63
C ILE A 211 9.86 41.40 -0.01
N ARG A 212 10.43 41.98 -1.09
CA ARG A 212 11.66 41.44 -1.71
C ARG A 212 12.85 41.40 -0.77
N LYS A 213 12.92 42.31 0.21
CA LYS A 213 14.00 42.34 1.19
C LYS A 213 13.83 41.24 2.25
N GLU A 214 12.60 40.82 2.52
CA GLU A 214 12.28 39.77 3.48
C GLU A 214 12.33 38.37 2.86
N LEU A 215 12.10 38.26 1.54
CA LEU A 215 12.15 37.01 0.80
C LEU A 215 13.56 36.72 0.27
N ASP A 216 14.24 35.76 0.90
CA ASP A 216 15.52 35.19 0.46
C ASP A 216 15.33 33.82 -0.20
N GLY A 217 16.38 33.25 -0.80
CA GLY A 217 16.33 31.95 -1.49
C GLY A 217 15.97 30.72 -0.63
N HIS A 218 15.90 30.87 0.70
CA HIS A 218 15.47 29.83 1.64
C HIS A 218 14.06 30.06 2.20
N THR A 219 13.35 31.09 1.71
CA THR A 219 12.04 31.43 2.26
C THR A 219 10.92 30.56 1.68
N PRO A 220 9.86 30.31 2.47
CA PRO A 220 8.63 29.70 2.00
C PRO A 220 8.04 30.38 0.76
N PRO A 221 7.43 29.64 -0.17
CA PRO A 221 6.84 30.21 -1.37
C PRO A 221 5.72 31.21 -1.03
N LEU A 222 5.77 32.39 -1.67
CA LEU A 222 4.72 33.40 -1.59
C LEU A 222 3.61 33.17 -2.63
N LEU A 223 2.42 32.88 -2.14
CA LEU A 223 1.19 32.76 -2.92
C LEU A 223 0.41 34.07 -2.78
N VAL A 224 -0.08 34.62 -3.87
CA VAL A 224 -0.84 35.88 -3.90
C VAL A 224 -2.24 35.62 -4.45
N LEU A 225 -3.25 35.95 -3.65
CA LEU A 225 -4.66 35.91 -4.00
C LEU A 225 -5.18 37.34 -4.18
N GLY A 226 -5.39 37.73 -5.43
CA GLY A 226 -5.89 39.06 -5.80
C GLY A 226 -7.40 39.16 -5.62
N VAL A 227 -7.91 40.07 -4.79
CA VAL A 227 -9.35 40.25 -4.55
C VAL A 227 -9.86 41.55 -5.17
N GLY A 228 -10.98 41.47 -5.90
CA GLY A 228 -11.62 42.59 -6.57
C GLY A 228 -11.61 42.49 -8.10
N THR A 229 -11.90 43.60 -8.75
CA THR A 229 -12.06 43.73 -10.20
C THR A 229 -11.22 44.87 -10.76
N ARG A 230 -11.00 44.88 -12.08
CA ARG A 230 -10.22 45.94 -12.75
C ARG A 230 -11.00 47.25 -12.85
N GLU A 231 -12.32 47.15 -12.91
CA GLU A 231 -13.23 48.30 -12.95
C GLU A 231 -13.20 49.05 -11.61
N GLY A 232 -13.14 48.30 -10.51
CA GLY A 232 -13.23 48.82 -9.15
C GLY A 232 -14.67 49.23 -8.77
N SER A 233 -14.88 49.53 -7.49
CA SER A 233 -16.16 50.02 -6.98
C SER A 233 -15.91 51.04 -5.86
N PRO A 234 -16.73 52.10 -5.75
CA PRO A 234 -16.58 53.06 -4.66
C PRO A 234 -16.73 52.36 -3.32
N VAL A 235 -15.95 52.82 -2.35
CA VAL A 235 -15.96 52.29 -0.99
C VAL A 235 -16.90 53.14 -0.14
N VAL A 236 -17.83 52.48 0.56
CA VAL A 236 -18.67 53.13 1.57
C VAL A 236 -18.09 52.80 2.94
N GLU A 237 -17.72 53.83 3.70
CA GLU A 237 -17.22 53.68 5.07
C GLU A 237 -18.36 53.34 6.04
N GLU A 238 -18.04 52.93 7.27
CA GLU A 238 -19.05 52.56 8.28
C GLU A 238 -20.01 53.71 8.64
N ASN A 239 -19.59 54.96 8.43
CA ASN A 239 -20.43 56.15 8.61
C ASN A 239 -21.42 56.40 7.45
N GLY A 240 -21.38 55.60 6.38
CA GLY A 240 -22.21 55.76 5.18
C GLY A 240 -21.66 56.77 4.15
N GLU A 241 -20.51 57.39 4.39
CA GLU A 241 -19.86 58.27 3.44
C GLU A 241 -18.97 57.48 2.47
N PHE A 242 -18.73 58.07 1.29
CA PHE A 242 -17.77 57.51 0.35
C PHE A 242 -16.35 57.83 0.80
N LEU A 243 -15.48 56.83 0.76
CA LEU A 243 -14.04 57.01 0.96
C LEU A 243 -13.49 57.97 -0.10
N LYS A 244 -12.73 58.97 0.32
CA LYS A 244 -12.14 59.99 -0.56
C LYS A 244 -10.62 59.91 -0.56
N ASP A 245 -10.03 60.31 -1.67
CA ASP A 245 -8.59 60.50 -1.79
C ASP A 245 -8.11 61.80 -1.12
N ALA A 246 -6.80 62.05 -1.13
CA ALA A 246 -6.20 63.25 -0.56
C ALA A 246 -6.65 64.56 -1.25
N GLN A 247 -7.23 64.46 -2.45
CA GLN A 247 -7.74 65.57 -3.24
C GLN A 247 -9.26 65.76 -3.04
N GLY A 248 -9.90 64.92 -2.22
CA GLY A 248 -11.33 64.98 -1.90
C GLY A 248 -12.24 64.32 -2.94
N ALA A 249 -11.69 63.66 -3.96
CA ALA A 249 -12.46 62.89 -4.93
C ALA A 249 -12.79 61.49 -4.37
N ILE A 250 -13.88 60.89 -4.84
CA ILE A 250 -14.27 59.54 -4.41
C ILE A 250 -13.19 58.53 -4.85
N LEU A 251 -12.63 57.80 -3.89
CA LEU A 251 -11.61 56.79 -4.15
C LEU A 251 -12.27 55.55 -4.77
N LEU A 252 -11.75 55.15 -5.94
CA LEU A 252 -12.20 53.98 -6.68
C LEU A 252 -11.08 52.93 -6.72
N PRO A 253 -10.91 52.09 -5.68
CA PRO A 253 -9.85 51.08 -5.64
C PRO A 253 -10.06 50.00 -6.71
N ARG A 254 -8.98 49.62 -7.39
CA ARG A 254 -8.98 48.63 -8.49
C ARG A 254 -8.00 47.52 -8.19
N LEU A 255 -8.33 46.31 -8.64
CA LEU A 255 -7.41 45.18 -8.60
C LEU A 255 -6.36 45.31 -9.71
N ASP A 256 -5.09 45.41 -9.32
CA ASP A 256 -3.95 45.44 -10.25
C ASP A 256 -3.39 44.03 -10.50
N SER A 257 -4.21 43.18 -11.15
CA SER A 257 -3.82 41.80 -11.48
C SER A 257 -2.48 41.68 -12.23
N PRO A 258 -2.18 42.51 -13.26
CA PRO A 258 -0.88 42.44 -13.96
C PRO A 258 0.30 42.67 -13.04
N SER A 259 0.28 43.73 -12.22
CA SER A 259 1.40 44.03 -11.33
C SER A 259 1.56 42.99 -10.23
N LEU A 260 0.47 42.50 -9.65
CA LEU A 260 0.50 41.42 -8.66
C LEU A 260 1.07 40.12 -9.24
N ARG A 261 0.67 39.75 -10.47
CA ARG A 261 1.20 38.57 -11.15
C ARG A 261 2.69 38.71 -11.43
N ALA A 262 3.10 39.81 -12.04
CA ALA A 262 4.51 40.05 -12.35
C ALA A 262 5.38 40.07 -11.09
N PHE A 263 4.87 40.65 -10.00
CA PHE A 263 5.56 40.65 -8.71
C PHE A 263 5.66 39.26 -8.10
N ALA A 264 4.57 38.48 -8.10
CA ALA A 264 4.58 37.12 -7.57
C ALA A 264 5.58 36.24 -8.33
N GLU A 265 5.61 36.32 -9.67
CA GLU A 265 6.55 35.58 -10.51
C GLU A 265 8.02 35.99 -10.27
N ASP A 266 8.28 37.29 -10.06
CA ASP A 266 9.62 37.84 -9.77
C ASP A 266 10.20 37.31 -8.46
N VAL A 267 9.37 37.08 -7.44
CA VAL A 267 9.79 36.51 -6.14
C VAL A 267 9.70 34.98 -6.09
N GLY A 268 9.51 34.30 -7.24
CA GLY A 268 9.39 32.83 -7.31
C GLY A 268 8.09 32.27 -6.73
N GLY A 269 7.08 33.13 -6.57
CA GLY A 269 5.76 32.82 -6.04
C GLY A 269 4.72 32.52 -7.13
N SER A 270 3.45 32.54 -6.75
CA SER A 270 2.32 32.28 -7.66
C SER A 270 1.16 33.23 -7.43
N TYR A 271 0.47 33.62 -8.51
CA TYR A 271 -0.68 34.51 -8.46
C TYR A 271 -1.95 33.88 -9.02
N ARG A 272 -3.07 34.06 -8.30
CA ARG A 272 -4.43 33.82 -8.77
C ARG A 272 -5.35 34.97 -8.35
N GLN A 273 -6.33 35.28 -9.18
CA GLN A 273 -7.41 36.20 -8.82
C GLN A 273 -8.52 35.40 -8.14
N ALA A 274 -9.10 35.95 -7.07
CA ALA A 274 -10.19 35.36 -6.34
C ALA A 274 -11.44 35.20 -7.22
N LYS A 275 -12.00 34.00 -7.23
CA LYS A 275 -13.23 33.67 -7.97
C LYS A 275 -14.36 33.30 -7.00
N LEU A 276 -15.54 33.07 -7.54
CA LEU A 276 -16.69 32.54 -6.79
C LEU A 276 -16.51 31.03 -6.49
N ASP A 277 -15.77 30.32 -7.33
CA ASP A 277 -15.44 28.90 -7.19
C ASP A 277 -14.02 28.70 -6.66
N ASP A 278 -13.67 27.49 -6.22
CA ASP A 278 -12.37 27.20 -5.59
C ASP A 278 -11.21 26.91 -6.55
N ASN A 279 -11.41 27.21 -7.83
CA ASN A 279 -10.38 26.99 -8.85
C ASN A 279 -9.15 27.90 -8.65
N ASP A 280 -9.34 29.05 -8.01
CA ASP A 280 -8.27 29.93 -7.55
C ASP A 280 -7.38 29.24 -6.50
N LEU A 281 -7.97 28.68 -5.44
CA LEU A 281 -7.27 28.00 -4.36
C LEU A 281 -6.59 26.71 -4.85
N ARG A 282 -7.26 25.90 -5.69
CA ARG A 282 -6.63 24.75 -6.36
C ARG A 282 -5.47 25.17 -7.25
N GLY A 283 -5.63 26.27 -7.98
CA GLY A 283 -4.59 26.81 -8.84
C GLY A 283 -3.35 27.32 -8.10
N LEU A 284 -3.43 27.50 -6.78
CA LEU A 284 -2.32 27.79 -5.85
C LEU A 284 -1.81 26.55 -5.09
N GLY A 285 -2.39 25.36 -5.37
CA GLY A 285 -2.07 24.11 -4.68
C GLY A 285 -2.47 24.10 -3.19
N LEU A 286 -3.37 24.99 -2.77
CA LEU A 286 -3.73 25.15 -1.36
C LEU A 286 -4.74 24.11 -0.86
N LEU A 287 -5.51 23.52 -1.79
CA LEU A 287 -6.49 22.48 -1.49
C LEU A 287 -5.96 21.07 -1.72
N ASP A 288 -4.72 20.94 -2.17
CA ASP A 288 -4.07 19.65 -2.30
C ASP A 288 -3.70 19.13 -0.91
N GLY A 289 -3.86 17.82 -0.71
CA GLY A 289 -3.48 17.17 0.54
C GLY A 289 -1.99 17.34 0.83
N PRO A 290 -1.58 17.31 2.11
CA PRO A 290 -0.20 17.49 2.52
C PRO A 290 0.71 16.46 1.82
N GLN A 291 1.69 16.95 1.06
CA GLN A 291 2.61 16.09 0.30
C GLN A 291 3.70 15.46 1.17
N HIS A 292 3.94 16.03 2.36
CA HIS A 292 4.93 15.57 3.32
C HIS A 292 4.30 15.42 4.71
N LEU A 293 4.78 14.44 5.48
CA LEU A 293 4.46 14.27 6.90
C LEU A 293 5.61 14.89 7.71
N ARG A 294 5.30 15.72 8.71
CA ARG A 294 6.32 16.30 9.59
C ARG A 294 6.43 15.46 10.84
N ASP A 295 7.66 15.13 11.19
CA ASP A 295 7.97 14.71 12.55
C ASP A 295 8.28 15.99 13.33
N ASP A 296 7.26 16.56 13.99
CA ASP A 296 7.37 17.83 14.71
C ASP A 296 8.36 17.78 15.88
N GLY A 297 8.98 16.64 16.18
CA GLY A 297 9.78 16.40 17.38
C GLY A 297 8.98 16.52 18.69
N GLN A 298 7.76 17.06 18.62
CA GLN A 298 6.77 17.05 19.66
C GLN A 298 6.12 15.67 19.65
N THR A 299 6.68 14.77 20.45
CA THR A 299 5.98 13.57 20.89
C THR A 299 4.70 14.04 21.57
N LEU A 300 3.60 14.03 20.82
CA LEU A 300 2.29 14.34 21.37
C LEU A 300 2.04 13.26 22.41
N ARG A 301 2.14 13.63 23.70
CA ARG A 301 1.91 12.73 24.84
C ARG A 301 0.44 12.33 24.84
N LEU A 302 0.09 11.42 23.94
CA LEU A 302 -1.10 10.62 24.08
C LEU A 302 -0.85 9.77 25.32
N ASP A 303 -1.53 10.11 26.42
CA ASP A 303 -1.50 9.40 27.70
C ASP A 303 -2.18 8.02 27.53
N THR A 304 -1.64 7.19 26.64
CA THR A 304 -2.12 5.84 26.39
C THR A 304 -1.34 4.88 27.27
N TRP A 305 -2.05 4.20 28.16
CA TRP A 305 -1.48 3.14 28.99
C TRP A 305 -1.12 1.93 28.11
N SER A 306 -0.12 1.13 28.49
CA SER A 306 0.23 -0.13 27.82
C SER A 306 -0.45 -1.29 28.56
N ASP A 307 -1.29 -2.08 27.91
CA ASP A 307 -1.87 -3.27 28.56
C ASP A 307 -0.77 -4.29 28.88
N GLN A 308 -0.50 -4.49 30.17
CA GLN A 308 0.51 -5.43 30.67
C GLN A 308 -0.11 -6.71 31.25
N GLY A 309 -1.42 -6.93 31.05
CA GLY A 309 -2.12 -8.13 31.52
C GLY A 309 -1.56 -9.44 30.95
N TYR A 310 -0.88 -9.38 29.80
CA TYR A 310 -0.26 -10.54 29.16
C TYR A 310 0.82 -11.22 30.04
N TRP A 311 1.47 -10.51 30.97
CA TRP A 311 2.43 -11.11 31.90
C TRP A 311 1.82 -12.19 32.80
N LEU A 312 0.52 -12.07 33.10
CA LEU A 312 -0.23 -13.03 33.91
C LEU A 312 -0.57 -14.32 33.15
N LEU A 313 -0.39 -14.34 31.82
CA LEU A 313 -0.56 -15.54 31.02
C LEU A 313 0.56 -16.56 31.25
N LEU A 314 1.77 -16.13 31.63
CA LEU A 314 2.89 -17.03 31.93
C LEU A 314 2.62 -17.95 33.14
N PRO A 315 2.28 -17.43 34.34
CA PRO A 315 1.93 -18.29 35.47
C PRO A 315 0.62 -19.07 35.22
N LEU A 316 -0.32 -18.52 34.46
CA LEU A 316 -1.53 -19.24 34.04
C LEU A 316 -1.19 -20.45 33.19
N LEU A 317 -0.28 -20.31 32.22
CA LEU A 317 0.18 -21.39 31.36
C LEU A 317 0.89 -22.48 32.17
N LEU A 318 1.69 -22.11 33.17
CA LEU A 318 2.32 -23.06 34.09
C LEU A 318 1.28 -23.87 34.89
N LEU A 319 0.23 -23.21 35.41
CA LEU A 319 -0.86 -23.89 36.11
C LEU A 319 -1.67 -24.80 35.17
N ALA A 320 -1.94 -24.36 33.95
CA ALA A 320 -2.61 -25.16 32.93
C ALA A 320 -1.78 -26.40 32.56
N ALA A 321 -0.45 -26.26 32.43
CA ALA A 321 0.47 -27.36 32.19
C ALA A 321 0.44 -28.39 33.34
N CYS A 322 0.35 -27.95 34.59
CA CYS A 322 0.22 -28.82 35.76
C CYS A 322 -1.15 -29.51 35.87
N ALA A 323 -2.21 -28.90 35.32
CA ALA A 323 -3.57 -29.46 35.32
C ALA A 323 -3.76 -30.59 34.28
N GLY A 324 -2.93 -30.63 33.23
CA GLY A 324 -2.87 -31.72 32.25
C GLY A 324 -2.33 -33.01 32.86
N ARG A 325 -3.20 -33.89 33.35
CA ARG A 325 -2.80 -35.13 34.06
C ARG A 325 -2.14 -36.17 33.13
N ARG A 326 -0.96 -36.64 33.55
CA ARG A 326 -0.17 -37.82 33.12
C ARG A 326 -0.01 -38.03 31.61
N GLY A 327 0.99 -37.34 31.04
CA GLY A 327 1.63 -37.78 29.78
C GLY A 327 1.78 -36.70 28.73
N TRP A 328 0.97 -35.65 28.74
CA TRP A 328 1.01 -34.64 27.67
C TRP A 328 2.28 -33.79 27.67
N LEU A 329 2.85 -33.51 28.86
CA LEU A 329 4.18 -32.90 28.97
C LEU A 329 5.32 -33.81 28.46
N PHE A 330 5.12 -35.13 28.46
CA PHE A 330 6.04 -36.10 27.82
C PHE A 330 5.84 -36.18 26.30
N CYS A 331 4.71 -35.69 25.78
CA CYS A 331 4.46 -35.58 24.34
C CYS A 331 5.07 -34.31 23.72
N LEU A 332 5.41 -33.29 24.52
CA LEU A 332 6.09 -32.09 24.05
C LEU A 332 7.47 -32.37 23.39
N PRO A 333 8.35 -33.23 23.95
CA PRO A 333 9.57 -33.64 23.25
C PRO A 333 9.29 -34.59 22.05
N LEU A 334 8.17 -35.31 22.03
CA LEU A 334 7.72 -36.09 20.87
C LEU A 334 7.28 -35.19 19.69
N LEU A 335 6.85 -33.96 19.98
CA LEU A 335 6.58 -32.93 18.97
C LEU A 335 7.88 -32.43 18.30
N PHE A 336 9.02 -32.54 18.99
CA PHE A 336 10.37 -32.32 18.44
C PHE A 336 11.02 -33.58 17.85
N MET A 337 10.42 -34.77 18.03
CA MET A 337 10.88 -36.07 17.53
C MET A 337 9.93 -36.70 16.50
N LEU A 338 8.91 -35.97 16.04
CA LEU A 338 8.30 -36.27 14.75
C LEU A 338 9.44 -36.22 13.71
N PRO A 339 9.53 -37.18 12.77
CA PRO A 339 10.41 -37.02 11.63
C PRO A 339 9.99 -35.71 10.98
N GLN A 340 10.75 -34.65 11.24
CA GLN A 340 10.59 -33.44 10.47
C GLN A 340 10.93 -33.87 9.05
N PRO A 341 10.02 -33.79 8.08
CA PRO A 341 10.49 -33.69 6.70
C PRO A 341 11.58 -32.64 6.74
N SER A 342 12.82 -33.04 6.43
CA SER A 342 13.95 -32.14 6.39
C SER A 342 13.65 -31.13 5.29
N TYR A 343 12.99 -30.04 5.64
CA TYR A 343 12.89 -28.90 4.76
C TYR A 343 14.22 -28.18 4.89
N ALA A 344 15.05 -28.32 3.86
CA ALA A 344 16.29 -27.58 3.72
C ALA A 344 15.94 -26.10 3.59
N PHE A 345 15.80 -25.42 4.73
CA PHE A 345 15.46 -24.02 4.79
C PHE A 345 16.69 -23.20 4.37
N SER A 346 16.60 -22.53 3.23
CA SER A 346 17.59 -21.59 2.73
C SER A 346 17.16 -20.15 3.04
N LEU A 347 18.11 -19.23 3.23
CA LEU A 347 17.79 -17.82 3.47
C LEU A 347 16.99 -17.18 2.31
N THR A 348 17.08 -17.76 1.11
CA THR A 348 16.30 -17.35 -0.07
C THR A 348 14.81 -17.71 0.03
N ASP A 349 14.45 -18.76 0.79
CA ASP A 349 13.05 -19.18 0.98
C ASP A 349 12.22 -18.19 1.79
N LEU A 350 12.87 -17.32 2.57
CA LEU A 350 12.23 -16.23 3.32
C LEU A 350 11.64 -15.15 2.41
N TRP A 351 12.21 -14.97 1.21
CA TRP A 351 11.93 -13.81 0.36
C TRP A 351 11.35 -14.19 -1.01
N LEU A 352 11.50 -15.45 -1.43
CA LEU A 352 11.10 -15.91 -2.76
C LEU A 352 10.34 -17.22 -2.68
N ARG A 353 9.22 -17.29 -3.39
CA ARG A 353 8.47 -18.54 -3.56
C ARG A 353 9.27 -19.53 -4.42
N PRO A 354 9.12 -20.86 -4.24
CA PRO A 354 9.83 -21.87 -5.04
C PRO A 354 9.70 -21.65 -6.55
N ASP A 355 8.52 -21.27 -7.04
CA ASP A 355 8.31 -21.02 -8.47
C ASP A 355 9.10 -19.79 -8.97
N GLN A 356 9.29 -18.76 -8.14
CA GLN A 356 10.12 -17.60 -8.47
C GLN A 356 11.62 -17.96 -8.45
N GLN A 357 12.02 -18.88 -7.59
CA GLN A 357 13.39 -19.41 -7.58
C GLN A 357 13.65 -20.24 -8.86
N GLY A 358 12.71 -21.12 -9.22
CA GLY A 358 12.74 -21.87 -10.47
C GLY A 358 12.82 -20.97 -11.70
N GLN A 359 11.99 -19.92 -11.76
CA GLN A 359 12.01 -18.96 -12.87
C GLN A 359 13.36 -18.24 -13.00
N ARG A 360 13.96 -17.80 -11.88
CA ARG A 360 15.31 -17.20 -11.92
C ARG A 360 16.39 -18.17 -12.37
N LEU A 361 16.26 -19.46 -12.06
CA LEU A 361 17.17 -20.49 -12.56
C LEU A 361 17.01 -20.70 -14.06
N LEU A 362 15.79 -20.62 -14.61
CA LEU A 362 15.56 -20.61 -16.06
C LEU A 362 16.21 -19.40 -16.73
N GLU A 363 16.05 -18.20 -16.17
CA GLU A 363 16.71 -16.97 -16.65
C GLU A 363 18.24 -17.09 -16.63
N GLN A 364 18.79 -17.79 -15.64
CA GLN A 364 20.22 -18.10 -15.53
C GLN A 364 20.69 -19.26 -16.41
N LYS A 365 19.82 -19.80 -17.29
CA LYS A 365 20.11 -20.95 -18.17
C LYS A 365 20.48 -22.23 -17.41
N LYS A 366 19.86 -22.47 -16.25
CA LYS A 366 20.03 -23.69 -15.44
C LYS A 366 18.70 -24.47 -15.35
N PRO A 367 18.21 -25.01 -16.46
CA PRO A 367 16.87 -25.60 -16.51
C PRO A 367 16.71 -26.86 -15.65
N LEU A 368 17.73 -27.73 -15.59
CA LEU A 368 17.67 -28.94 -14.75
C LEU A 368 17.54 -28.63 -13.25
N GLN A 369 18.17 -27.55 -12.77
CA GLN A 369 18.03 -27.13 -11.38
C GLN A 369 16.66 -26.52 -11.12
N ALA A 370 16.11 -25.78 -12.09
CA ALA A 370 14.79 -25.16 -11.96
C ALA A 370 13.67 -26.19 -11.75
N VAL A 371 13.78 -27.39 -12.33
CA VAL A 371 12.82 -28.49 -12.18
C VAL A 371 12.59 -28.85 -10.70
N GLU A 372 13.65 -28.84 -9.88
CA GLU A 372 13.58 -29.20 -8.46
C GLU A 372 12.79 -28.16 -7.62
N HIS A 373 12.69 -26.92 -8.12
CA HIS A 373 12.01 -25.83 -7.43
C HIS A 373 10.54 -25.69 -7.83
N PHE A 374 10.16 -26.09 -9.04
CA PHE A 374 8.77 -26.01 -9.49
C PHE A 374 7.92 -27.13 -8.88
N LYS A 375 6.74 -26.78 -8.40
CA LYS A 375 5.73 -27.76 -7.94
C LYS A 375 4.70 -28.10 -9.01
N ASP A 376 4.44 -27.18 -9.91
CA ASP A 376 3.49 -27.34 -11.01
C ASP A 376 4.09 -28.22 -12.13
N PRO A 377 3.45 -29.34 -12.52
CA PRO A 377 3.91 -30.20 -13.60
C PRO A 377 4.13 -29.46 -14.94
N LEU A 378 3.38 -28.39 -15.22
CA LEU A 378 3.55 -27.61 -16.46
C LEU A 378 4.88 -26.85 -16.45
N TRP A 379 5.22 -26.22 -15.34
CA TRP A 379 6.50 -25.52 -15.19
C TRP A 379 7.68 -26.48 -15.13
N GLN A 380 7.52 -27.66 -14.52
CA GLN A 380 8.51 -28.74 -14.59
C GLN A 380 8.71 -29.22 -16.03
N GLY A 381 7.63 -29.48 -16.76
CA GLY A 381 7.68 -29.89 -18.17
C GLY A 381 8.36 -28.86 -19.05
N LEU A 382 8.09 -27.57 -18.84
CA LEU A 382 8.74 -26.49 -19.57
C LEU A 382 10.25 -26.43 -19.28
N ALA A 383 10.64 -26.54 -18.01
CA ALA A 383 12.05 -26.58 -17.63
C ALA A 383 12.78 -27.78 -18.25
N LEU A 384 12.16 -28.97 -18.25
CA LEU A 384 12.71 -30.18 -18.90
C LEU A 384 12.82 -30.03 -20.42
N TYR A 385 11.81 -29.42 -21.06
CA TYR A 385 11.84 -29.12 -22.48
C TYR A 385 13.00 -28.18 -22.85
N GLN A 386 13.23 -27.14 -22.04
CA GLN A 386 14.39 -26.25 -22.21
C GLN A 386 15.73 -26.94 -21.91
N ALA A 387 15.74 -27.96 -21.04
CA ALA A 387 16.92 -28.78 -20.78
C ALA A 387 17.21 -29.79 -21.91
N GLY A 388 16.29 -29.96 -22.87
CA GLY A 388 16.41 -30.94 -23.95
C GLY A 388 15.96 -32.36 -23.57
N ASP A 389 15.43 -32.56 -22.36
CA ASP A 389 14.84 -33.85 -21.95
C ASP A 389 13.37 -33.89 -22.36
N TYR A 390 13.17 -34.07 -23.67
CA TYR A 390 11.86 -34.04 -24.29
C TYR A 390 10.97 -35.20 -23.84
N SER A 391 11.55 -36.38 -23.58
CA SER A 391 10.81 -37.53 -23.04
C SER A 391 10.24 -37.26 -21.65
N ALA A 392 11.04 -36.70 -20.73
CA ALA A 392 10.55 -36.38 -19.39
C ALA A 392 9.58 -35.20 -19.42
N ALA A 393 9.81 -34.21 -20.30
CA ALA A 393 8.90 -33.10 -20.51
C ALA A 393 7.50 -33.57 -20.95
N ALA A 394 7.43 -34.49 -21.92
CA ALA A 394 6.19 -35.07 -22.39
C ALA A 394 5.42 -35.80 -21.27
N GLN A 395 6.13 -36.51 -20.39
CA GLN A 395 5.53 -37.17 -19.23
C GLN A 395 4.92 -36.15 -18.26
N ARG A 396 5.65 -35.09 -17.92
CA ARG A 396 5.17 -34.03 -17.00
C ARG A 396 3.96 -33.28 -17.55
N PHE A 397 3.98 -32.93 -18.83
CA PHE A 397 2.82 -32.32 -19.47
C PHE A 397 1.61 -33.25 -19.49
N GLY A 398 1.82 -34.56 -19.63
CA GLY A 398 0.75 -35.57 -19.59
C GLY A 398 0.06 -35.74 -18.23
N GLU A 399 0.63 -35.21 -17.14
CA GLU A 399 0.00 -35.25 -15.81
C GLU A 399 -1.20 -34.29 -15.68
N VAL A 400 -1.29 -33.29 -16.57
CA VAL A 400 -2.32 -32.23 -16.52
C VAL A 400 -3.22 -32.34 -17.74
N ASN A 401 -4.52 -32.48 -17.52
CA ASN A 401 -5.50 -32.53 -18.61
C ASN A 401 -5.99 -31.12 -18.99
N SER A 402 -5.18 -30.39 -19.76
CA SER A 402 -5.55 -29.10 -20.34
C SER A 402 -5.09 -28.99 -21.79
N ALA A 403 -5.72 -28.11 -22.57
CA ALA A 403 -5.36 -27.91 -23.98
C ALA A 403 -3.89 -27.48 -24.13
N SER A 404 -3.42 -26.58 -23.27
CA SER A 404 -2.02 -26.12 -23.26
C SER A 404 -1.04 -27.22 -22.85
N ALA A 405 -1.42 -28.09 -21.91
CA ALA A 405 -0.60 -29.23 -21.50
C ALA A 405 -0.42 -30.24 -22.64
N HIS A 406 -1.52 -30.63 -23.30
CA HIS A 406 -1.48 -31.55 -24.44
C HIS A 406 -0.74 -30.97 -25.65
N TYR A 407 -0.90 -29.67 -25.91
CA TYR A 407 -0.10 -28.98 -26.93
C TYR A 407 1.40 -29.02 -26.61
N ASN A 408 1.80 -28.69 -25.38
CA ASN A 408 3.20 -28.73 -24.97
C ASN A 408 3.77 -30.16 -24.93
N ARG A 409 2.93 -31.15 -24.60
CA ARG A 409 3.26 -32.58 -24.69
C ARG A 409 3.52 -32.98 -26.14
N GLY A 410 2.67 -32.55 -27.08
CA GLY A 410 2.87 -32.78 -28.51
C GLY A 410 4.19 -32.19 -29.01
N ASN A 411 4.53 -30.98 -28.59
CA ASN A 411 5.83 -30.36 -28.92
C ASN A 411 7.00 -31.19 -28.39
N ALA A 412 6.91 -31.65 -27.14
CA ALA A 412 7.94 -32.48 -26.52
C ALA A 412 8.09 -33.83 -27.26
N LEU A 413 7.00 -34.53 -27.55
CA LEU A 413 7.02 -35.80 -28.29
C LEU A 413 7.56 -35.65 -29.72
N ALA A 414 7.22 -34.54 -30.40
CA ALA A 414 7.75 -34.25 -31.72
C ALA A 414 9.28 -34.08 -31.68
N MET A 415 9.78 -33.38 -30.67
CA MET A 415 11.22 -33.19 -30.46
C MET A 415 11.95 -34.46 -30.01
N SER A 416 11.28 -35.39 -29.32
CA SER A 416 11.85 -36.72 -29.01
C SER A 416 11.81 -37.70 -30.21
N GLY A 417 11.11 -37.33 -31.29
CA GLY A 417 10.98 -38.13 -32.51
C GLY A 417 9.80 -39.11 -32.49
N GLU A 418 8.97 -39.08 -31.45
CA GLU A 418 7.73 -39.86 -31.30
C GLU A 418 6.58 -39.15 -32.02
N LEU A 419 6.71 -39.04 -33.34
CA LEU A 419 5.87 -38.18 -34.16
C LEU A 419 4.40 -38.62 -34.15
N GLU A 420 4.09 -39.92 -34.17
CA GLU A 420 2.71 -40.41 -34.08
C GLU A 420 2.05 -40.01 -32.76
N ALA A 421 2.75 -40.19 -31.64
CA ALA A 421 2.23 -39.81 -30.32
C ALA A 421 2.09 -38.28 -30.17
N ALA A 422 2.94 -37.51 -30.87
CA ALA A 422 2.82 -36.06 -30.91
C ALA A 422 1.52 -35.62 -31.61
N VAL A 423 1.15 -36.27 -32.71
CA VAL A 423 -0.12 -36.03 -33.41
C VAL A 423 -1.31 -36.27 -32.48
N ASP A 424 -1.34 -37.41 -31.79
CA ASP A 424 -2.39 -37.75 -30.82
C ASP A 424 -2.51 -36.69 -29.71
N ALA A 425 -1.38 -36.19 -29.20
CA ALA A 425 -1.37 -35.15 -28.18
C ALA A 425 -1.90 -33.81 -28.71
N TYR A 426 -1.61 -33.42 -29.95
CA TYR A 426 -2.21 -32.22 -30.54
C TYR A 426 -3.70 -32.38 -30.80
N GLU A 427 -4.17 -33.58 -31.15
CA GLU A 427 -5.61 -33.87 -31.26
C GLU A 427 -6.31 -33.67 -29.93
N GLN A 428 -5.76 -34.23 -28.84
CA GLN A 428 -6.28 -34.02 -27.48
C GLN A 428 -6.31 -32.54 -27.08
N ALA A 429 -5.32 -31.75 -27.50
CA ALA A 429 -5.33 -30.31 -27.29
C ALA A 429 -6.49 -29.61 -28.03
N LEU A 430 -6.73 -30.00 -29.30
CA LEU A 430 -7.78 -29.45 -30.14
C LEU A 430 -9.18 -29.93 -29.75
N GLU A 431 -9.32 -31.12 -29.16
CA GLU A 431 -10.58 -31.58 -28.57
C GLU A 431 -10.99 -30.70 -27.39
N LEU A 432 -10.03 -30.33 -26.54
CA LEU A 432 -10.27 -29.44 -25.40
C LEU A 432 -10.43 -27.97 -25.82
N GLN A 433 -9.70 -27.53 -26.84
CA GLN A 433 -9.75 -26.18 -27.38
C GLN A 433 -9.70 -26.17 -28.92
N PRO A 434 -10.86 -26.26 -29.60
CA PRO A 434 -10.93 -26.39 -31.06
C PRO A 434 -10.36 -25.19 -31.84
N ASP A 435 -10.28 -24.02 -31.22
CA ASP A 435 -9.76 -22.78 -31.80
C ASP A 435 -8.25 -22.58 -31.57
N LEU A 436 -7.55 -23.54 -30.97
CA LEU A 436 -6.10 -23.48 -30.71
C LEU A 436 -5.27 -23.66 -31.99
N GLN A 437 -5.20 -22.61 -32.80
CA GLN A 437 -4.54 -22.61 -34.13
C GLN A 437 -3.10 -23.13 -34.11
N VAL A 438 -2.34 -22.81 -33.06
CA VAL A 438 -0.94 -23.24 -32.91
C VAL A 438 -0.81 -24.77 -32.80
N ALA A 439 -1.78 -25.45 -32.18
CA ALA A 439 -1.78 -26.91 -32.11
C ALA A 439 -2.12 -27.54 -33.47
N ALA A 440 -3.08 -26.98 -34.20
CA ALA A 440 -3.43 -27.45 -35.54
C ALA A 440 -2.27 -27.30 -36.53
N GLN A 441 -1.55 -26.18 -36.47
CA GLN A 441 -0.37 -25.94 -37.31
C GLN A 441 0.77 -26.92 -37.01
N ASN A 442 1.11 -27.11 -35.73
CA ASN A 442 2.18 -28.03 -35.33
C ASN A 442 1.82 -29.48 -35.65
N LYS A 443 0.55 -29.86 -35.48
CA LYS A 443 0.04 -31.18 -35.90
C LYS A 443 0.28 -31.43 -37.39
N ALA A 444 -0.17 -30.51 -38.25
CA ALA A 444 -0.02 -30.64 -39.69
C ALA A 444 1.46 -30.75 -40.12
N LEU A 445 2.35 -30.01 -39.46
CA LEU A 445 3.79 -30.10 -39.69
C LEU A 445 4.34 -31.50 -39.36
N VAL A 446 3.95 -32.05 -38.20
CA VAL A 446 4.39 -33.39 -37.77
C VAL A 446 3.82 -34.48 -38.68
N GLU A 447 2.57 -34.37 -39.12
CA GLU A 447 1.96 -35.29 -40.09
C GLU A 447 2.71 -35.30 -41.42
N GLN A 448 3.13 -34.12 -41.92
CA GLN A 448 3.93 -34.02 -43.13
C GLN A 448 5.29 -34.73 -42.99
N VAL A 449 5.94 -34.59 -41.83
CA VAL A 449 7.21 -35.28 -41.55
C VAL A 449 7.02 -36.80 -41.47
N LEU A 450 5.90 -37.27 -40.91
CA LEU A 450 5.54 -38.68 -40.89
C LEU A 450 5.32 -39.26 -42.28
N GLU A 451 4.65 -38.52 -43.15
CA GLU A 451 4.41 -38.93 -44.53
C GLU A 451 5.72 -39.03 -45.32
N GLN A 452 6.62 -38.04 -45.16
CA GLN A 452 7.97 -38.08 -45.74
C GLN A 452 8.79 -39.30 -45.25
N LYS A 453 8.72 -39.63 -43.96
CA LYS A 453 9.40 -40.84 -43.42
C LYS A 453 8.82 -42.13 -44.02
N ARG A 454 7.49 -42.22 -44.15
CA ARG A 454 6.83 -43.40 -44.75
C ARG A 454 7.21 -43.59 -46.22
N GLU A 455 7.33 -42.50 -46.98
CA GLU A 455 7.80 -42.54 -48.36
C GLU A 455 9.27 -42.97 -48.47
N GLN A 456 10.12 -42.61 -47.51
CA GLN A 456 11.54 -43.03 -47.45
C GLN A 456 11.71 -44.50 -47.01
N ASP A 457 10.87 -45.00 -46.11
CA ASP A 457 10.92 -46.38 -45.61
C ASP A 457 10.21 -47.40 -46.52
N THR A 458 9.61 -46.95 -47.63
CA THR A 458 9.03 -47.85 -48.64
C THR A 458 10.16 -48.42 -49.51
N PRO A 459 10.47 -49.73 -49.46
CA PRO A 459 11.48 -50.29 -50.34
C PRO A 459 11.06 -50.13 -51.80
N PRO A 460 11.98 -49.81 -52.74
CA PRO A 460 11.63 -49.72 -54.14
C PRO A 460 11.01 -51.04 -54.60
N PRO A 461 9.92 -51.01 -55.38
CA PRO A 461 9.23 -52.23 -55.80
C PRO A 461 10.17 -53.14 -56.56
N ASP A 462 10.16 -54.43 -56.20
CA ASP A 462 10.93 -55.52 -56.81
C ASP A 462 10.89 -55.42 -58.34
N LYS A 463 12.02 -55.04 -58.94
CA LYS A 463 12.24 -55.28 -60.36
C LYS A 463 12.55 -56.76 -60.55
N VAL A 464 11.64 -57.45 -61.23
CA VAL A 464 11.80 -58.78 -61.82
C VAL A 464 13.18 -58.89 -62.51
N PRO A 465 13.92 -60.00 -62.33
CA PRO A 465 15.35 -60.04 -62.63
C PRO A 465 15.61 -60.20 -64.12
N GLU A 466 16.31 -59.23 -64.71
CA GLU A 466 16.90 -59.38 -66.05
C GLU A 466 18.37 -59.80 -65.93
N LYS A 467 18.71 -60.84 -66.69
CA LYS A 467 20.01 -61.51 -66.74
C LYS A 467 21.11 -60.59 -67.28
N PRO A 468 22.37 -60.78 -66.86
CA PRO A 468 23.47 -59.86 -67.12
C PRO A 468 24.23 -60.19 -68.42
N ALA A 469 24.93 -59.16 -68.92
CA ALA A 469 26.04 -59.10 -69.88
C ALA A 469 25.69 -58.11 -71.01
N GLU A 470 26.51 -57.15 -71.42
CA GLU A 470 27.93 -56.85 -71.21
C GLU A 470 28.18 -55.42 -71.79
N PRO A 471 29.39 -54.85 -71.66
CA PRO A 471 29.65 -53.41 -71.63
C PRO A 471 30.18 -52.85 -72.96
N ASP A 472 30.62 -51.58 -72.88
CA ASP A 472 31.43 -50.80 -73.83
C ASP A 472 30.67 -50.15 -74.98
N GLU A 473 30.99 -48.94 -75.44
CA GLU A 473 31.85 -47.83 -75.01
C GLU A 473 31.48 -46.67 -75.99
N THR A 474 32.01 -45.47 -75.74
CA THR A 474 32.18 -44.36 -76.70
C THR A 474 31.02 -43.37 -76.97
N ASP A 475 31.11 -42.24 -76.26
CA ASP A 475 31.15 -40.83 -76.73
C ASP A 475 31.62 -40.63 -78.21
N PRO A 476 31.51 -39.45 -78.89
CA PRO A 476 31.50 -38.08 -78.33
C PRO A 476 30.62 -37.02 -79.06
N SER A 477 30.48 -35.85 -78.43
CA SER A 477 30.91 -34.52 -78.94
C SER A 477 29.99 -33.36 -78.52
N VAL A 478 30.50 -32.47 -77.64
CA VAL A 478 30.95 -31.07 -77.93
C VAL A 478 29.75 -30.09 -77.99
N SER A 479 29.60 -29.11 -77.10
CA SER A 479 30.52 -27.97 -76.94
C SER A 479 30.22 -27.11 -75.69
N SER A 480 31.32 -26.59 -75.10
CA SER A 480 31.53 -25.19 -74.66
C SER A 480 30.63 -24.57 -73.57
N SER A 481 31.09 -23.70 -72.67
CA SER A 481 32.40 -23.22 -72.23
C SER A 481 32.18 -22.17 -71.13
N ASN A 482 33.11 -22.12 -70.19
CA ASN A 482 33.57 -20.93 -69.44
C ASN A 482 32.74 -20.31 -68.29
N ALA A 483 33.50 -20.19 -67.19
CA ALA A 483 33.72 -19.04 -66.32
C ALA A 483 32.92 -18.96 -65.00
N THR A 484 33.55 -19.21 -63.85
CA THR A 484 34.43 -18.37 -62.98
C THR A 484 33.68 -17.42 -62.03
N THR A 485 33.90 -17.66 -60.73
CA THR A 485 34.02 -16.69 -59.61
C THR A 485 32.79 -15.98 -59.02
N THR A 486 33.00 -15.60 -57.74
CA THR A 486 32.20 -14.77 -56.80
C THR A 486 30.98 -15.49 -56.19
N GLY A 487 30.84 -15.70 -54.87
CA GLY A 487 31.51 -15.10 -53.71
C GLY A 487 30.84 -13.79 -53.31
N GLU A 488 29.80 -13.85 -52.48
CA GLU A 488 29.43 -12.75 -51.58
C GLU A 488 28.60 -13.23 -50.37
N ASN A 489 29.08 -12.81 -49.20
CA ASN A 489 28.36 -12.79 -47.92
C ASN A 489 27.07 -11.97 -48.02
N GLY A 490 26.09 -12.30 -47.19
CA GLY A 490 24.98 -11.38 -46.90
C GLY A 490 23.90 -12.01 -46.06
N GLN A 491 23.84 -11.62 -44.79
CA GLN A 491 22.76 -11.85 -43.83
C GLN A 491 21.36 -12.07 -44.45
N HIS A 492 20.65 -13.08 -43.95
CA HIS A 492 19.22 -12.93 -43.70
C HIS A 492 18.93 -13.29 -42.25
N ASP A 493 18.44 -12.29 -41.54
CA ASP A 493 17.72 -12.38 -40.28
C ASP A 493 16.73 -13.56 -40.30
N GLN A 494 16.90 -14.50 -39.39
CA GLN A 494 15.78 -15.27 -38.86
C GLN A 494 15.43 -14.74 -37.48
N SER A 495 14.79 -13.56 -37.51
CA SER A 495 13.76 -13.23 -36.55
C SER A 495 12.52 -14.06 -36.90
N SER A 496 12.29 -15.16 -36.20
CA SER A 496 10.96 -15.77 -36.15
C SER A 496 10.76 -16.48 -34.81
N ALA A 497 10.04 -15.75 -33.95
CA ALA A 497 8.99 -16.26 -33.08
C ALA A 497 9.34 -17.49 -32.23
N ALA A 498 10.24 -17.32 -31.27
CA ALA A 498 10.11 -18.01 -30.00
C ALA A 498 8.89 -17.42 -29.28
N THR A 499 7.70 -17.97 -29.54
CA THR A 499 6.51 -17.67 -28.75
C THR A 499 6.74 -18.23 -27.35
N ASP A 500 6.92 -17.31 -26.42
CA ASP A 500 7.20 -17.55 -25.02
C ASP A 500 6.11 -18.44 -24.40
N PRO A 501 6.41 -19.68 -23.97
CA PRO A 501 5.43 -20.58 -23.37
C PRO A 501 4.88 -20.05 -22.03
N ALA A 502 5.44 -18.95 -21.49
CA ALA A 502 4.99 -18.27 -20.29
C ALA A 502 3.67 -17.49 -20.45
N ALA A 503 3.19 -17.22 -21.67
CA ALA A 503 2.05 -16.31 -21.89
C ALA A 503 0.66 -16.86 -21.49
N HIS A 504 0.53 -18.17 -21.21
CA HIS A 504 -0.78 -18.79 -20.94
C HIS A 504 -0.91 -19.48 -19.57
N ALA A 505 0.03 -19.23 -18.64
CA ALA A 505 -0.02 -19.79 -17.28
C ALA A 505 -0.73 -18.88 -16.24
N ASN A 506 -1.28 -17.73 -16.64
CA ASN A 506 -2.06 -16.86 -15.75
C ASN A 506 -3.57 -17.07 -15.97
N LEU A 507 -4.14 -18.06 -15.28
CA LEU A 507 -5.53 -18.10 -14.83
C LEU A 507 -5.60 -18.73 -13.43
#